data_AF-A0AAD6LZH0-F1
#
_entry.id   AF-A0AAD6LZH0-F1
#
_cell.length_a   1.000
_cell.length_b   1.000
_cell.length_c   1.000
_cell.angle_alpha   90.00
_cell.angle_beta   90.00
_cell.angle_gamma   90.00
#
_symmetry.space_group_name_H-M   'P 1'
#
loop_
_entity.id
_entity.type
_entity.pdbx_description
1 polymer ?
#
loop_
_entity_poly.entity_id
_entity_poly.type
_entity_poly.pdbx_seq_one_letter_code
_entity_poly.pdbx_strand_id
1 'polypeptide(L)'
;MVKQQDLAIISWFPPKSHVLKWNVDGSSIGKPRLAGIGGVLHNHKALVLGFFSAPVGIKDSNEAELLDFTLFSSLYLDFLHIWTRCLSLMFRAMLTIWVMVLQNKVFKTL
;
A
#
# COMPACT_ATOMS: atom_id res chain seq x y z
N MET A 1 -36.90 -15.04 -15.03
CA MET A 1 -36.76 -13.57 -14.94
C MET A 1 -35.29 -13.25 -14.78
N VAL A 2 -34.61 -12.88 -15.87
CA VAL A 2 -33.22 -12.39 -15.80
C VAL A 2 -33.32 -10.97 -15.27
N LYS A 3 -32.71 -10.68 -14.12
CA LYS A 3 -32.57 -9.30 -13.64
C LYS A 3 -31.66 -8.59 -14.63
N GLN A 4 -32.23 -7.71 -15.45
CA GLN A 4 -31.46 -6.75 -16.22
C GLN A 4 -30.76 -5.86 -15.20
N GLN A 5 -29.46 -6.08 -15.02
CA GLN A 5 -28.64 -5.26 -14.13
C GLN A 5 -28.28 -4.02 -14.94
N ASP A 6 -28.90 -2.89 -14.61
CA ASP A 6 -28.56 -1.61 -15.23
C ASP A 6 -27.06 -1.40 -15.06
N LEU A 7 -26.34 -1.37 -16.19
CA LEU A 7 -24.91 -1.12 -16.24
C LEU A 7 -24.67 0.34 -15.88
N ALA A 8 -24.71 0.64 -14.58
CA ALA A 8 -24.19 1.89 -14.08
C ALA A 8 -22.73 1.96 -14.50
N ILE A 9 -22.40 2.93 -15.36
CA ILE A 9 -21.01 3.21 -15.71
C ILE A 9 -20.35 3.78 -14.46
N ILE A 10 -19.79 2.89 -13.63
CA ILE A 10 -19.01 3.27 -12.45
C ILE A 10 -17.63 3.67 -12.96
N SER A 11 -17.43 4.97 -13.19
CA SER A 11 -16.11 5.50 -13.50
C SER A 11 -15.24 5.49 -12.24
N TRP A 12 -14.04 4.93 -12.35
CA TRP A 12 -13.05 5.00 -11.27
C TRP A 12 -12.55 6.44 -11.11
N PHE A 13 -12.47 6.91 -9.87
CA PHE A 13 -11.88 8.21 -9.53
C PHE A 13 -10.72 8.03 -8.55
N PRO A 14 -9.66 8.86 -8.66
CA PRO A 14 -8.60 8.89 -7.67
C PRO A 14 -9.15 9.30 -6.30
N PRO A 15 -8.50 8.85 -5.22
CA PRO A 15 -8.87 9.29 -3.87
C PRO A 15 -8.64 10.80 -3.69
N LYS A 16 -9.27 11.36 -2.65
CA LYS A 16 -9.06 12.77 -2.27
C LYS A 16 -7.59 13.01 -1.84
N SER A 17 -7.16 14.26 -1.84
CA SER A 17 -5.83 14.64 -1.33
C SER A 17 -5.59 14.07 0.06
N HIS A 18 -4.34 13.69 0.36
CA HIS A 18 -3.90 13.04 1.60
C HIS A 18 -4.49 11.65 1.88
N VAL A 19 -5.26 11.08 0.94
CA VAL A 19 -5.76 9.72 1.02
C VAL A 19 -5.00 8.83 0.04
N LEU A 20 -4.65 7.64 0.52
CA LEU A 20 -4.17 6.55 -0.31
C LEU A 20 -5.31 5.56 -0.53
N LYS A 21 -5.44 5.06 -1.76
CA LYS A 21 -6.45 4.04 -2.10
C LYS A 21 -5.74 2.75 -2.44
N TRP A 22 -6.11 1.69 -1.74
CA TRP A 22 -5.62 0.36 -2.02
C TRP A 22 -6.74 -0.44 -2.69
N ASN A 23 -6.51 -0.88 -3.93
CA ASN A 23 -7.40 -1.80 -4.63
C ASN A 23 -6.86 -3.21 -4.41
N VAL A 24 -7.73 -4.14 -4.07
CA VAL A 24 -7.42 -5.50 -3.62
C VAL A 24 -8.29 -6.46 -4.42
N ASP A 25 -7.75 -7.59 -4.88
CA ASP A 25 -8.49 -8.58 -5.67
C ASP A 25 -7.96 -10.01 -5.47
N GLY A 26 -8.87 -10.93 -5.15
CA GLY A 26 -8.61 -12.35 -4.99
C GLY A 26 -9.06 -13.13 -6.22
N SER A 27 -8.23 -14.05 -6.70
CA SER A 27 -8.53 -14.86 -7.89
C SER A 27 -8.33 -16.35 -7.61
N SER A 28 -9.19 -17.21 -8.16
CA SER A 28 -9.07 -18.67 -8.06
C SER A 28 -9.36 -19.37 -9.39
N ILE A 29 -8.59 -20.42 -9.71
CA ILE A 29 -8.79 -21.22 -10.93
C ILE A 29 -9.84 -22.30 -10.67
N GLY A 30 -11.11 -21.93 -10.55
CA GLY A 30 -12.20 -22.84 -10.16
C GLY A 30 -12.57 -22.72 -8.67
N LYS A 31 -13.44 -23.60 -8.17
CA LYS A 31 -13.95 -23.57 -6.78
C LYS A 31 -13.99 -24.96 -6.13
N PRO A 32 -13.05 -25.32 -5.22
CA PRO A 32 -11.78 -24.66 -4.91
C PRO A 32 -10.62 -25.14 -5.82
N ARG A 33 -9.61 -24.30 -6.03
CA ARG A 33 -8.32 -24.67 -6.66
C ARG A 33 -7.24 -23.64 -6.32
N LEU A 34 -6.13 -23.64 -7.05
CA LEU A 34 -5.07 -22.65 -6.93
C LEU A 34 -5.66 -21.24 -6.99
N ALA A 35 -5.36 -20.48 -5.95
CA ALA A 35 -5.80 -19.13 -5.75
C ALA A 35 -4.61 -18.22 -5.44
N GLY A 36 -4.77 -16.96 -5.80
CA GLY A 36 -3.84 -15.89 -5.54
C GLY A 36 -4.60 -14.64 -5.13
N ILE A 37 -3.84 -13.72 -4.56
CA ILE A 37 -4.32 -12.39 -4.19
C ILE A 37 -3.40 -11.34 -4.78
N GLY A 38 -3.88 -10.12 -4.88
CA GLY A 38 -3.06 -9.02 -5.31
C GLY A 38 -3.71 -7.67 -5.10
N GLY A 39 -2.93 -6.62 -5.28
CA GLY A 39 -3.47 -5.28 -5.17
C GLY A 39 -2.50 -4.19 -5.51
N VAL A 40 -3.05 -2.99 -5.64
CA VAL A 40 -2.35 -1.81 -6.15
C VAL A 40 -2.70 -0.60 -5.29
N LEU A 41 -1.66 0.08 -4.81
CA LEU A 41 -1.77 1.31 -4.04
C LEU A 41 -1.67 2.53 -4.95
N HIS A 42 -2.65 3.41 -4.88
CA HIS A 42 -2.69 4.67 -5.62
C HIS A 42 -2.72 5.87 -4.67
N ASN A 43 -2.14 6.98 -5.14
CA ASN A 43 -2.32 8.30 -4.50
C ASN A 43 -3.46 9.10 -5.14
N HIS A 44 -3.71 10.29 -4.59
CA HIS A 44 -4.72 11.25 -5.08
C HIS A 44 -4.50 11.75 -6.52
N LYS A 45 -3.32 11.53 -7.11
CA LYS A 45 -3.02 11.83 -8.52
C LYS A 45 -3.18 10.62 -9.43
N ALA A 46 -3.81 9.55 -8.93
CA ALA A 46 -3.91 8.25 -9.59
C ALA A 46 -2.55 7.59 -9.89
N LEU A 47 -1.46 8.03 -9.26
CA LEU A 47 -0.15 7.41 -9.44
C LEU A 47 -0.07 6.14 -8.60
N VAL A 48 0.40 5.05 -9.21
CA VAL A 48 0.72 3.81 -8.53
C VAL A 48 1.95 4.04 -7.65
N LEU A 49 1.79 3.81 -6.35
CA LEU A 49 2.88 3.89 -5.38
C LEU A 49 3.49 2.50 -5.09
N GLY A 50 2.72 1.44 -5.32
CA GLY A 50 3.16 0.07 -5.06
C GLY A 50 2.12 -0.96 -5.50
N PHE A 51 2.56 -2.21 -5.60
CA PHE A 51 1.73 -3.36 -5.94
C PHE A 51 2.24 -4.61 -5.20
N PHE A 52 1.37 -5.61 -5.04
CA PHE A 52 1.76 -6.92 -4.55
C PHE A 52 0.94 -8.02 -5.25
N SER A 53 1.49 -9.23 -5.23
CA SER A 53 0.77 -10.44 -5.60
C SER A 53 1.35 -11.61 -4.81
N ALA A 54 0.48 -12.49 -4.31
CA ALA A 54 0.88 -13.65 -3.54
C ALA A 54 0.00 -14.86 -3.85
N PRO A 55 0.57 -16.07 -4.03
CA PRO A 55 -0.21 -17.30 -4.06
C PRO A 55 -0.75 -17.61 -2.65
N VAL A 56 -2.02 -17.98 -2.54
CA VAL A 56 -2.66 -18.31 -1.25
C VAL A 56 -3.02 -19.80 -1.12
N GLY A 57 -2.59 -20.62 -2.08
CA GLY A 57 -2.80 -22.08 -2.07
C GLY A 57 -4.12 -22.49 -2.69
N ILE A 58 -4.68 -23.63 -2.25
CA ILE A 58 -5.97 -24.12 -2.73
C ILE A 58 -7.07 -23.44 -1.93
N LYS A 59 -7.83 -22.55 -2.58
CA LYS A 59 -8.96 -21.81 -2.02
C LYS A 59 -10.03 -21.60 -3.07
N ASP A 60 -11.24 -21.29 -2.66
CA ASP A 60 -12.21 -20.72 -3.59
C ASP A 60 -12.05 -19.19 -3.69
N SER A 61 -12.77 -18.58 -4.64
CA SER A 61 -12.71 -17.14 -4.90
C SER A 61 -13.13 -16.31 -3.68
N ASN A 62 -14.10 -16.78 -2.90
CA ASN A 62 -14.64 -16.04 -1.76
C ASN A 62 -13.64 -16.05 -0.60
N GLU A 63 -13.00 -17.19 -0.36
CA GLU A 63 -11.92 -17.33 0.60
C GLU A 63 -10.69 -16.50 0.20
N ALA A 64 -10.36 -16.47 -1.09
CA ALA A 64 -9.26 -15.65 -1.61
C ALA A 64 -9.53 -14.16 -1.38
N GLU A 65 -10.72 -13.66 -1.70
CA GLU A 65 -11.13 -12.26 -1.45
C GLU A 65 -11.07 -11.89 0.05
N LEU A 66 -11.56 -12.77 0.94
CA LEU A 66 -11.56 -12.50 2.39
C LEU A 66 -10.13 -12.47 2.97
N LEU A 67 -9.26 -13.36 2.48
CA LEU A 67 -7.86 -13.36 2.86
C LEU A 67 -7.12 -12.13 2.36
N ASP A 68 -7.50 -11.64 1.19
CA ASP A 68 -6.88 -10.45 0.64
C ASP A 68 -7.12 -9.23 1.53
N PHE A 69 -8.33 -9.09 2.08
CA PHE A 69 -8.63 -8.06 3.09
C PHE A 69 -7.80 -8.19 4.37
N THR A 70 -7.59 -9.42 4.83
CA THR A 70 -6.83 -9.70 6.06
C THR A 70 -5.35 -9.39 5.87
N LEU A 71 -4.77 -9.83 4.75
CA LEU A 71 -3.38 -9.57 4.40
C LEU A 71 -3.14 -8.10 4.05
N PHE A 72 -4.11 -7.42 3.45
CA PHE A 72 -4.08 -5.97 3.25
C PHE A 72 -3.87 -5.22 4.57
N SER A 73 -4.62 -5.55 5.62
CA SER A 73 -4.46 -4.88 6.92
C SER A 73 -3.03 -5.02 7.47
N SER A 74 -2.44 -6.22 7.36
CA SER A 74 -1.06 -6.47 7.78
C SER A 74 -0.05 -5.69 6.93
N LEU A 75 -0.17 -5.76 5.60
CA LEU A 75 0.73 -5.07 4.67
C LEU A 75 0.64 -3.55 4.81
N TYR A 76 -0.54 -3.01 5.12
CA TYR A 76 -0.73 -1.59 5.36
C TYR A 76 -0.02 -1.12 6.64
N LEU A 77 -0.08 -1.91 7.72
CA LEU A 77 0.66 -1.63 8.95
C LEU A 77 2.17 -1.72 8.74
N ASP A 78 2.64 -2.72 8.00
CA ASP A 78 4.06 -2.85 7.65
C ASP A 78 4.53 -1.69 6.78
N PHE A 79 3.73 -1.27 5.80
CA PHE A 79 4.02 -0.11 4.95
C PHE A 79 4.08 1.18 5.78
N LEU A 80 3.12 1.40 6.70
CA LEU A 80 3.15 2.52 7.63
C LEU A 80 4.38 2.47 8.55
N HIS A 81 4.76 1.29 9.04
CA HIS A 81 5.95 1.10 9.85
C HIS A 81 7.23 1.43 9.08
N ILE A 82 7.37 0.91 7.86
CA ILE A 82 8.52 1.19 6.98
C ILE A 82 8.57 2.69 6.66
N TRP A 83 7.44 3.28 6.26
CA TRP A 83 7.35 4.71 5.96
C TRP A 83 7.74 5.58 7.16
N THR A 84 7.23 5.26 8.35
CA THR A 84 7.57 5.99 9.59
C THR A 84 9.05 5.85 9.93
N ARG A 85 9.63 4.66 9.74
CA ARG A 85 11.08 4.43 9.94
C ARG A 85 11.91 5.20 8.93
N CYS A 86 11.56 5.20 7.65
CA CYS A 86 12.22 5.99 6.62
C CYS A 86 12.17 7.50 6.94
N LEU A 87 11.01 8.00 7.36
CA LEU A 87 10.85 9.39 7.77
C LEU A 87 11.76 9.72 8.97
N SER A 88 11.81 8.85 9.98
CA SER A 88 12.69 9.02 11.14
C SER A 88 14.18 8.97 10.81
N LEU A 89 14.58 8.15 9.83
CA LEU A 89 15.95 8.05 9.33
C LEU A 89 16.36 9.35 8.61
N MET A 90 15.45 9.92 7.82
CA MET A 90 15.69 11.22 7.18
C MET A 90 15.85 12.34 8.21
N PHE A 91 14.99 12.40 9.23
CA PHE A 91 15.12 13.39 10.31
C PHE A 91 16.41 13.21 11.12
N ARG A 92 16.80 11.97 11.44
CA ARG A 92 18.08 11.69 12.11
C ARG A 92 19.27 12.17 11.28
N ALA A 93 19.29 11.85 9.99
CA ALA A 93 20.38 12.27 9.10
C ALA A 93 20.50 13.80 9.04
N MET A 94 19.38 14.52 8.93
CA MET A 94 19.37 15.99 8.93
C MET A 94 19.87 16.58 10.25
N LEU A 95 19.47 16.01 11.39
CA LEU A 95 19.92 16.45 12.71
C LEU A 95 21.43 16.21 12.88
N THR A 96 21.94 15.05 12.46
CA THR A 96 23.37 14.73 12.54
C THR A 96 24.20 15.70 11.69
N ILE A 97 23.76 16.00 10.46
CA ILE A 97 24.43 16.99 9.60
C ILE A 97 24.43 18.37 10.26
N TRP A 98 23.31 18.80 10.85
CA TRP A 98 23.22 20.09 11.53
C TRP A 98 24.15 20.18 12.75
N VAL A 99 24.23 19.13 13.58
CA VAL A 99 25.16 19.05 14.72
C VAL A 99 26.60 19.10 14.25
N MET A 100 26.96 18.36 13.19
CA MET A 100 28.31 18.40 12.61
C MET A 100 28.66 19.81 12.10
N VAL A 101 27.72 20.51 11.45
CA VAL A 101 27.92 21.89 10.98
C VAL A 101 28.10 22.87 12.14
N LEU A 102 27.33 22.72 13.23
CA LEU A 102 27.48 23.54 14.43
C LEU A 102 28.84 23.33 15.10
N GLN A 103 29.24 22.07 15.31
CA GLN A 103 30.54 21.77 15.91
C GLN A 103 31.67 22.31 15.04
N ASN A 104 31.60 22.15 13.72
CA ASN A 104 32.63 22.64 12.81
C ASN A 104 32.66 24.19 12.73
N LYS A 105 31.52 24.87 12.90
CA LYS A 105 31.51 26.34 13.07
C LYS A 105 32.14 26.75 14.40
N VAL A 106 31.74 26.15 15.51
CA VAL A 106 32.29 26.45 16.85
C VAL A 106 33.81 26.23 16.89
N PHE A 107 34.30 25.12 16.34
CA PHE A 107 35.74 24.82 16.28
C PHE A 107 36.54 25.73 15.35
N LYS A 108 35.92 26.37 14.35
CA LYS A 108 36.58 27.35 13.47
C LYS A 108 36.58 28.78 14.02
N THR A 109 35.92 29.01 15.16
CA THR A 109 35.85 30.35 15.80
C THR A 109 36.66 30.42 17.11
N LEU A 110 37.35 29.34 17.47
CA LEU A 110 38.34 29.24 18.55
C LEU A 110 39.75 29.28 17.95
#